data_AF-A0A2G6UHH4-F1
#
_entry.id   AF-A0A2G6UHH4-F1
#
_cell.length_a   1.000
_cell.length_b   1.000
_cell.length_c   1.000
_cell.angle_alpha   90.00
_cell.angle_beta   90.00
_cell.angle_gamma   90.00
#
_symmetry.space_group_name_H-M   'P 1'
#
loop_
_entity.id
_entity.type
_entity.pdbx_description
1 polymer ?
#
loop_
_entity_poly.entity_id
_entity_poly.type
_entity_poly.pdbx_seq_one_letter_code
_entity_poly.pdbx_strand_id
1 'polypeptide(L)'
;MNMQSLHREKFNSSQLIVILLVLILVCLYIYKGVTGLEFARADDGWMLLGNHFVTKQEFSWSYIAEVFRDKNGGQYSPINTIYYYFIHRNFGYDALAFHISSIILHLINGLLVYIFSTKIAVLFKRDTPQIFAGIVAFLWLLHPMNVEPVIWISASKVLLFSGFSLISLIYFLNALQKKDIKNYFLTTLFFLLSCLCKEQALVLPAVFVCIPLFHNSKNETRGEKIKWFVFLLINSCIALLFLIFFLKLNAPNSALRTPALAYNWFERINLIIYCLNFYITNFFIPVNLKLFYPFPFKPGGTIPIAIYAYNIVFMLLGVFVILSNLKTIKGSFYLFCTLFFIINVIVVLQIFSMNRESITADRYLYMPSIGLLLLSVGLVLEFLRTQKKVIKHISIGLATCIAFFFMLYSSNLIKGWKRLNINEEVYKKGLQKNKEDNKSKH
;
A
#
# COMPACT_ATOMS: atom_id res chain seq x y z
N MET A 1 -21.73 2.33 -26.54
CA MET A 1 -20.56 2.34 -27.43
C MET A 1 -19.70 1.13 -27.06
N ASN A 2 -19.55 0.16 -27.98
CA ASN A 2 -18.98 -1.16 -27.72
C ASN A 2 -17.47 -1.07 -27.36
N MET A 3 -17.05 -1.70 -26.26
CA MET A 3 -15.63 -1.80 -25.86
C MET A 3 -14.73 -2.54 -26.87
N GLN A 4 -15.31 -3.14 -27.92
CA GLN A 4 -14.51 -3.62 -29.06
C GLN A 4 -13.79 -2.47 -29.80
N SER A 5 -14.23 -1.22 -29.67
CA SER A 5 -13.51 -0.06 -30.22
C SER A 5 -12.43 0.51 -29.29
N LEU A 6 -12.23 -0.04 -28.08
CA LEU A 6 -11.07 0.28 -27.23
C LEU A 6 -9.81 -0.50 -27.64
N HIS A 7 -9.86 -1.24 -28.75
CA HIS A 7 -8.69 -1.87 -29.31
C HIS A 7 -7.86 -0.88 -30.13
N ARG A 8 -6.62 -0.68 -29.64
CA ARG A 8 -5.43 -0.24 -30.36
C ARG A 8 -5.29 1.26 -30.60
N GLU A 9 -5.03 2.03 -29.55
CA GLU A 9 -3.77 2.77 -29.63
C GLU A 9 -2.68 1.71 -29.60
N LYS A 10 -2.19 1.32 -30.79
CA LYS A 10 -1.00 0.46 -30.88
C LYS A 10 0.09 1.15 -30.06
N PHE A 11 0.56 0.48 -29.03
CA PHE A 11 1.71 0.92 -28.26
C PHE A 11 2.81 1.33 -29.24
N ASN A 12 3.31 2.56 -29.10
CA ASN A 12 4.62 2.83 -29.63
C ASN A 12 5.60 2.06 -28.74
N SER A 13 6.05 0.90 -29.21
CA SER A 13 6.93 -0.01 -28.46
C SER A 13 8.14 0.74 -27.89
N SER A 14 8.66 1.73 -28.62
CA SER A 14 9.77 2.57 -28.18
C SER A 14 9.40 3.44 -26.98
N GLN A 15 8.21 4.05 -26.95
CA GLN A 15 7.76 4.84 -25.79
C GLN A 15 7.58 3.98 -24.55
N LEU A 16 7.03 2.77 -24.71
CA LEU A 16 6.88 1.83 -23.60
C LEU A 16 8.24 1.43 -23.05
N ILE A 17 9.20 1.09 -23.93
CA ILE A 17 10.58 0.77 -23.52
C ILE A 17 11.20 1.93 -22.74
N VAL A 18 11.07 3.17 -23.22
CA VAL A 18 11.61 4.34 -22.52
C VAL A 18 10.99 4.51 -21.14
N ILE A 19 9.66 4.39 -21.01
CA ILE A 19 8.98 4.47 -19.71
C ILE A 19 9.52 3.39 -18.77
N LEU A 20 9.59 2.14 -19.22
CA LEU A 20 10.08 1.03 -18.41
C LEU A 20 11.53 1.24 -17.96
N LEU A 21 12.41 1.67 -18.87
CA LEU A 21 13.81 1.96 -18.55
C LEU A 21 13.90 3.08 -17.50
N VAL A 22 13.13 4.16 -17.65
CA VAL A 22 13.11 5.26 -16.68
C VAL A 22 12.66 4.78 -15.29
N LEU A 23 11.59 3.97 -15.21
CA LEU A 23 11.10 3.42 -13.94
C LEU A 23 12.17 2.56 -13.25
N ILE A 24 12.87 1.71 -14.02
CA ILE A 24 13.96 0.86 -13.51
C ILE A 24 15.12 1.73 -12.99
N LEU A 25 15.60 2.67 -13.81
CA LEU A 25 16.77 3.48 -13.47
C LEU A 25 16.52 4.37 -12.24
N VAL A 26 15.32 4.94 -12.10
CA VAL A 26 14.95 5.73 -10.92
C VAL A 26 14.91 4.87 -9.67
N CYS A 27 14.30 3.68 -9.75
CA CYS A 27 14.25 2.76 -8.61
C CYS A 27 15.68 2.40 -8.16
N LEU A 28 16.55 2.00 -9.08
CA LEU A 28 17.95 1.68 -8.78
C LEU A 28 18.71 2.87 -8.18
N TYR A 29 18.51 4.08 -8.71
CA TYR A 29 19.17 5.27 -8.19
C TYR A 29 18.77 5.59 -6.74
N ILE A 30 17.48 5.52 -6.43
CA ILE A 30 16.97 5.82 -5.08
C ILE A 30 17.53 4.82 -4.08
N TYR A 31 17.43 3.52 -4.39
CA TYR A 31 17.77 2.44 -3.47
C TYR A 31 19.24 2.00 -3.52
N LYS A 32 20.13 2.72 -4.23
CA LYS A 32 21.57 2.42 -4.27
C LYS A 32 22.25 2.36 -2.89
N GLY A 33 21.70 3.06 -1.89
CA GLY A 33 22.23 3.10 -0.52
C GLY A 33 21.98 1.84 0.31
N VAL A 34 21.25 0.87 -0.24
CA VAL A 34 20.85 -0.37 0.44
C VAL A 34 22.03 -1.27 0.81
N THR A 35 23.15 -1.16 0.10
CA THR A 35 24.37 -1.96 0.35
C THR A 35 25.03 -1.70 1.69
N GLY A 36 24.65 -0.62 2.39
CA GLY A 36 25.11 -0.35 3.76
C GLY A 36 24.02 -0.55 4.81
N LEU A 37 22.91 -1.21 4.47
CA LEU A 37 21.88 -1.60 5.44
C LEU A 37 22.11 -3.04 5.91
N GLU A 38 21.84 -3.25 7.18
CA GLU A 38 21.80 -4.57 7.82
C GLU A 38 20.37 -4.82 8.33
N PHE A 39 20.14 -5.98 8.95
CA PHE A 39 18.90 -6.22 9.68
C PHE A 39 18.67 -5.13 10.75
N ALA A 40 17.44 -4.63 10.86
CA ALA A 40 17.11 -3.55 11.78
C ALA A 40 16.82 -4.06 13.20
N ARG A 41 17.28 -3.33 14.24
CA ARG A 41 17.03 -3.61 15.67
C ARG A 41 15.54 -3.51 16.08
N ALA A 42 14.67 -3.17 15.13
CA ALA A 42 13.22 -3.13 15.27
C ALA A 42 12.62 -4.54 15.09
N ASP A 43 11.57 -4.66 14.28
CA ASP A 43 10.79 -5.90 14.17
C ASP A 43 11.52 -7.08 13.52
N ASP A 44 12.65 -6.87 12.84
CA ASP A 44 13.35 -7.93 12.09
C ASP A 44 13.80 -9.08 13.01
N GLY A 45 14.10 -8.76 14.27
CA GLY A 45 14.49 -9.73 15.29
C GLY A 45 13.45 -10.82 15.54
N TRP A 46 12.17 -10.46 15.64
CA TRP A 46 11.09 -11.42 15.94
C TRP A 46 10.32 -11.85 14.69
N MET A 47 10.17 -10.97 13.68
CA MET A 47 9.45 -11.28 12.44
C MET A 47 10.22 -12.24 11.52
N LEU A 48 11.54 -12.07 11.44
CA LEU A 48 12.40 -12.78 10.48
C LEU A 48 13.41 -13.68 11.20
N LEU A 49 14.28 -13.08 12.02
CA LEU A 49 15.47 -13.76 12.54
C LEU A 49 15.13 -14.79 13.63
N GLY A 50 14.12 -14.50 14.46
CA GLY A 50 13.59 -15.41 15.48
C GLY A 50 12.49 -16.36 14.97
N ASN A 51 12.08 -16.24 13.70
CA ASN A 51 11.00 -17.06 13.15
C ASN A 51 11.54 -18.42 12.70
N HIS A 52 11.24 -19.47 13.47
CA HIS A 52 11.71 -20.83 13.22
C HIS A 52 11.26 -21.41 11.87
N PHE A 53 10.18 -20.92 11.27
CA PHE A 53 9.76 -21.37 9.94
C PHE A 53 10.71 -20.93 8.83
N VAL A 54 11.44 -19.82 9.00
CA VAL A 54 12.36 -19.29 8.00
C VAL A 54 13.58 -20.20 7.79
N THR A 55 13.98 -20.93 8.84
CA THR A 55 15.19 -21.77 8.86
C THR A 55 14.90 -23.26 8.69
N LYS A 56 13.65 -23.66 8.45
CA LYS A 56 13.31 -25.06 8.20
C LYS A 56 14.07 -25.60 6.99
N GLN A 57 14.50 -26.87 7.08
CA GLN A 57 15.32 -27.47 6.02
C GLN A 57 14.49 -27.87 4.80
N GLU A 58 13.29 -28.43 5.01
CA GLU A 58 12.45 -28.99 3.97
C GLU A 58 11.22 -28.14 3.67
N PHE A 59 10.92 -27.97 2.38
CA PHE A 59 9.67 -27.38 1.91
C PHE A 59 8.69 -28.52 1.60
N SER A 60 7.70 -28.71 2.48
CA SER A 60 6.73 -29.79 2.42
C SER A 60 5.30 -29.31 2.65
N TRP A 61 4.31 -30.16 2.39
CA TRP A 61 2.91 -29.86 2.72
C TRP A 61 2.68 -29.65 4.22
N SER A 62 3.43 -30.36 5.07
CA SER A 62 3.39 -30.14 6.53
C SER A 62 3.94 -28.77 6.90
N TYR A 63 5.06 -28.35 6.30
CA TYR A 63 5.59 -27.00 6.48
C TYR A 63 4.56 -25.92 6.12
N ILE A 64 3.91 -26.03 4.96
CA ILE A 64 2.87 -25.08 4.54
C ILE A 64 1.72 -25.06 5.55
N ALA A 65 1.22 -26.23 5.96
CA ALA A 65 0.12 -26.32 6.93
C ALA A 65 0.47 -25.67 8.28
N GLU A 66 1.71 -25.85 8.76
CA GLU A 66 2.17 -25.23 10.00
C GLU A 66 2.30 -23.70 9.88
N VAL A 67 2.90 -23.20 8.80
CA VAL A 67 3.02 -21.75 8.55
C VAL A 67 1.65 -21.07 8.50
N PHE A 68 0.65 -21.72 7.90
CA PHE A 68 -0.72 -21.19 7.82
C PHE A 68 -1.50 -21.28 9.14
N ARG A 69 -1.00 -22.00 10.15
CA ARG A 69 -1.58 -22.06 11.51
C ARG A 69 -0.87 -21.12 12.48
N ASP A 70 0.37 -20.76 12.20
CA ASP A 70 1.17 -19.91 13.05
C ASP A 70 0.73 -18.44 13.02
N LYS A 71 0.88 -17.78 14.16
CA LYS A 71 0.46 -16.39 14.38
C LYS A 71 1.63 -15.47 14.66
N ASN A 72 2.88 -15.91 14.45
CA ASN A 72 4.15 -15.21 14.66
C ASN A 72 4.04 -13.91 15.48
N GLY A 73 4.05 -13.99 16.82
CA GLY A 73 3.97 -12.79 17.68
C GLY A 73 2.67 -12.00 17.62
N GLY A 74 1.55 -12.62 17.24
CA GLY A 74 0.23 -11.99 17.08
C GLY A 74 -0.03 -11.42 15.68
N GLN A 75 0.92 -11.54 14.74
CA GLN A 75 0.74 -11.11 13.34
C GLN A 75 0.65 -12.30 12.39
N TYR A 76 -0.52 -12.46 11.77
CA TYR A 76 -0.75 -13.49 10.76
C TYR A 76 -0.34 -13.01 9.37
N SER A 77 0.77 -13.55 8.84
CA SER A 77 1.29 -13.22 7.51
C SER A 77 2.02 -14.41 6.84
N PRO A 78 1.35 -15.56 6.64
CA PRO A 78 1.98 -16.80 6.17
C PRO A 78 2.71 -16.66 4.83
N ILE A 79 2.18 -15.87 3.89
CA ILE A 79 2.84 -15.65 2.60
C ILE A 79 4.15 -14.88 2.78
N ASN A 80 4.23 -13.97 3.75
CA ASN A 80 5.46 -13.26 4.07
C ASN A 80 6.50 -14.18 4.70
N THR A 81 6.08 -15.13 5.55
CA THR A 81 6.96 -16.16 6.10
C THR A 81 7.53 -17.06 5.01
N ILE A 82 6.70 -17.49 4.05
CA ILE A 82 7.15 -18.29 2.90
C ILE A 82 8.12 -17.48 2.01
N TYR A 83 7.85 -16.19 1.82
CA TYR A 83 8.77 -15.28 1.12
C TYR A 83 10.14 -15.23 1.80
N TYR A 84 10.19 -15.07 3.13
CA TYR A 84 11.44 -15.11 3.88
C TYR A 84 12.15 -16.46 3.80
N TYR A 85 11.41 -17.57 3.89
CA TYR A 85 11.95 -18.91 3.75
C TYR A 85 12.71 -19.07 2.44
N PHE A 86 12.13 -18.63 1.31
CA PHE A 86 12.80 -18.78 0.02
C PHE A 86 14.03 -17.89 -0.13
N ILE A 87 14.05 -16.69 0.45
CA ILE A 87 15.27 -15.86 0.47
C ILE A 87 16.35 -16.54 1.31
N HIS A 88 16.01 -16.94 2.54
CA HIS A 88 16.94 -17.60 3.45
C HIS A 88 17.47 -18.93 2.89
N ARG A 89 16.62 -19.73 2.22
CA ARG A 89 17.02 -21.02 1.64
C ARG A 89 18.11 -20.89 0.57
N ASN A 90 18.12 -19.78 -0.17
CA ASN A 90 19.06 -19.53 -1.27
C ASN A 90 20.27 -18.70 -0.85
N PHE A 91 20.11 -17.76 0.10
CA PHE A 91 21.13 -16.78 0.45
C PHE A 91 21.51 -16.76 1.94
N GLY A 92 20.87 -17.58 2.77
CA GLY A 92 21.01 -17.51 4.23
C GLY A 92 20.47 -16.19 4.79
N TYR A 93 20.96 -15.80 5.97
CA TYR A 93 20.67 -14.50 6.56
C TYR A 93 21.58 -13.39 6.00
N ASP A 94 21.56 -13.23 4.68
CA ASP A 94 22.24 -12.12 4.00
C ASP A 94 21.30 -10.92 3.89
N ALA A 95 21.53 -9.85 4.67
CA ALA A 95 20.64 -8.69 4.73
C ALA A 95 20.44 -8.03 3.34
N LEU A 96 21.51 -7.98 2.54
CA LEU A 96 21.46 -7.43 1.20
C LEU A 96 20.49 -8.19 0.29
N ALA A 97 20.46 -9.53 0.34
CA ALA A 97 19.52 -10.36 -0.41
C ALA A 97 18.06 -10.09 -0.03
N PHE A 98 17.77 -9.88 1.25
CA PHE A 98 16.43 -9.49 1.70
C PHE A 98 16.02 -8.11 1.19
N HIS A 99 16.91 -7.13 1.26
CA HIS A 99 16.60 -5.80 0.74
C HIS A 99 16.48 -5.76 -0.79
N ILE A 100 17.34 -6.47 -1.53
CA ILE A 100 17.24 -6.58 -3.00
C ILE A 100 15.90 -7.20 -3.37
N SER A 101 15.47 -8.24 -2.65
CA SER A 101 14.17 -8.87 -2.88
C SER A 101 13.00 -7.88 -2.69
N SER A 102 13.07 -7.02 -1.67
CA SER A 102 12.09 -5.93 -1.47
C SER A 102 12.14 -4.87 -2.57
N ILE A 103 13.32 -4.50 -3.08
CA ILE A 103 13.47 -3.56 -4.21
C ILE A 103 12.86 -4.14 -5.49
N ILE A 104 13.08 -5.43 -5.75
CA ILE A 104 12.47 -6.14 -6.89
C ILE A 104 10.94 -6.12 -6.76
N LEU A 105 10.40 -6.42 -5.58
CA LEU A 105 8.96 -6.33 -5.31
C LEU A 105 8.42 -4.90 -5.49
N HIS A 106 9.18 -3.89 -5.08
CA HIS A 106 8.80 -2.49 -5.28
C HIS A 106 8.75 -2.11 -6.76
N LEU A 107 9.74 -2.53 -7.55
CA LEU A 107 9.75 -2.32 -8.99
C LEU A 107 8.59 -3.04 -9.67
N ILE A 108 8.33 -4.30 -9.33
CA ILE A 108 7.16 -5.05 -9.82
C ILE A 108 5.87 -4.30 -9.49
N ASN A 109 5.73 -3.80 -8.26
CA ASN A 109 4.59 -3.00 -7.87
C ASN A 109 4.48 -1.70 -8.67
N GLY A 110 5.58 -1.01 -8.97
CA GLY A 110 5.59 0.17 -9.85
C GLY A 110 5.09 -0.15 -11.26
N LEU A 111 5.48 -1.31 -11.81
CA LEU A 111 4.96 -1.78 -13.11
C LEU A 111 3.46 -2.11 -13.03
N LEU A 112 3.01 -2.72 -11.94
CA LEU A 112 1.59 -2.98 -11.70
C LEU A 112 0.79 -1.67 -11.53
N VAL A 113 1.35 -0.66 -10.86
CA VAL A 113 0.77 0.69 -10.77
C VAL A 113 0.63 1.31 -12.16
N TYR A 114 1.64 1.18 -13.02
CA TYR A 114 1.58 1.63 -14.41
C TYR A 114 0.43 0.93 -15.19
N ILE A 115 0.34 -0.40 -15.09
CA ILE A 115 -0.71 -1.17 -15.77
C ILE A 115 -2.11 -0.81 -15.25
N PHE A 116 -2.28 -0.77 -13.93
CA PHE A 116 -3.54 -0.38 -13.29
C PHE A 116 -3.95 1.04 -13.67
N SER A 117 -3.05 2.01 -13.56
CA SER A 117 -3.30 3.41 -13.91
C SER A 117 -3.62 3.59 -15.38
N THR A 118 -2.99 2.81 -16.28
CA THR A 118 -3.33 2.82 -17.71
C THR A 118 -4.77 2.36 -17.92
N LYS A 119 -5.18 1.27 -17.27
CA LYS A 119 -6.56 0.76 -17.38
C LYS A 119 -7.57 1.74 -16.81
N ILE A 120 -7.29 2.37 -15.67
CA ILE A 120 -8.13 3.41 -15.09
C ILE A 120 -8.22 4.62 -16.03
N ALA A 121 -7.10 5.09 -16.57
CA ALA A 121 -7.08 6.22 -17.50
C ALA A 121 -7.93 5.94 -18.76
N VAL A 122 -7.82 4.73 -19.32
CA VAL A 122 -8.67 4.28 -20.43
C VAL A 122 -10.14 4.23 -20.03
N LEU A 123 -10.45 3.65 -18.86
CA LEU A 123 -11.81 3.52 -18.34
C LEU A 123 -12.52 4.87 -18.22
N PHE A 124 -11.79 5.89 -17.77
CA PHE A 124 -12.29 7.26 -17.59
C PHE A 124 -12.00 8.18 -18.80
N LYS A 125 -11.61 7.62 -19.95
CA LYS A 125 -11.40 8.33 -21.22
C LYS A 125 -10.43 9.51 -21.11
N ARG A 126 -9.32 9.30 -20.40
CA ARG A 126 -8.23 10.28 -20.28
C ARG A 126 -7.43 10.31 -21.58
N ASP A 127 -7.00 11.51 -21.97
CA ASP A 127 -6.08 11.68 -23.10
C ASP A 127 -4.71 11.09 -22.75
N THR A 128 -4.05 10.43 -23.71
CA THR A 128 -2.69 9.86 -23.54
C THR A 128 -2.54 8.97 -22.29
N PRO A 129 -3.35 7.90 -22.14
CA PRO A 129 -3.44 7.12 -20.90
C PRO A 129 -2.10 6.53 -20.45
N GLN A 130 -1.19 6.23 -21.38
CA GLN A 130 0.13 5.67 -21.13
C GLN A 130 1.07 6.72 -20.52
N ILE A 131 1.06 7.96 -21.02
CA ILE A 131 1.86 9.05 -20.47
C ILE A 131 1.36 9.38 -19.07
N PHE A 132 0.04 9.51 -18.91
CA PHE A 132 -0.59 9.71 -17.61
C PHE A 132 -0.17 8.63 -16.60
N ALA A 133 -0.30 7.35 -16.98
CA ALA A 133 0.08 6.23 -16.13
C ALA A 133 1.59 6.17 -15.85
N GLY A 134 2.42 6.54 -16.84
CA GLY A 134 3.87 6.64 -16.69
C GLY A 134 4.27 7.68 -15.65
N ILE A 135 3.64 8.86 -15.66
CA ILE A 135 3.85 9.90 -14.65
C ILE A 135 3.41 9.41 -13.27
N VAL A 136 2.23 8.78 -13.16
CA VAL A 136 1.73 8.23 -11.89
C VAL A 136 2.69 7.19 -11.31
N ALA A 137 3.11 6.22 -12.11
CA ALA A 137 4.05 5.17 -11.67
C ALA A 137 5.43 5.73 -11.31
N PHE A 138 5.93 6.68 -12.10
CA PHE A 138 7.20 7.37 -11.84
C PHE A 138 7.18 8.11 -10.51
N LEU A 139 6.17 8.95 -10.27
CA LEU A 139 6.01 9.69 -9.02
C LEU A 139 5.79 8.76 -7.83
N TRP A 140 5.08 7.64 -8.02
CA TRP A 140 4.87 6.65 -6.98
C TRP A 140 6.16 5.93 -6.59
N LEU A 141 6.96 5.47 -7.56
CA LEU A 141 8.23 4.79 -7.28
C LEU A 141 9.22 5.67 -6.51
N LEU A 142 9.25 6.98 -6.81
CA LEU A 142 10.18 7.90 -6.16
C LEU A 142 9.67 8.49 -4.84
N HIS A 143 8.40 8.28 -4.51
CA HIS A 143 7.75 8.96 -3.40
C HIS A 143 8.40 8.63 -2.04
N PRO A 144 8.78 9.62 -1.21
CA PRO A 144 9.48 9.37 0.05
C PRO A 144 8.74 8.46 1.04
N MET A 145 7.41 8.55 1.09
CA MET A 145 6.56 7.67 1.92
C MET A 145 6.68 6.19 1.55
N ASN A 146 7.17 5.86 0.35
CA ASN A 146 7.35 4.48 -0.11
C ASN A 146 8.73 3.90 0.27
N VAL A 147 9.63 4.69 0.83
CA VAL A 147 10.98 4.22 1.20
C VAL A 147 10.93 3.21 2.35
N GLU A 148 10.22 3.54 3.44
CA GLU A 148 10.10 2.68 4.63
C GLU A 148 9.69 1.23 4.28
N PRO A 149 8.58 0.97 3.54
CA PRO A 149 8.16 -0.40 3.24
C PRO A 149 9.14 -1.19 2.36
N VAL A 150 10.06 -0.51 1.66
CA VAL A 150 11.05 -1.15 0.78
C VAL A 150 12.32 -1.51 1.54
N ILE A 151 12.82 -0.61 2.38
CA ILE A 151 14.08 -0.84 3.09
C ILE A 151 13.88 -1.54 4.43
N TRP A 152 12.72 -1.44 5.07
CA TRP A 152 12.47 -2.19 6.30
C TRP A 152 12.03 -3.61 5.98
N ILE A 153 12.87 -4.60 6.27
CA ILE A 153 12.62 -6.00 5.90
C ILE A 153 11.29 -6.48 6.49
N SER A 154 11.02 -6.23 7.78
CA SER A 154 9.73 -6.57 8.42
C SER A 154 8.49 -5.93 7.80
N ALA A 155 8.66 -4.90 6.98
CA ALA A 155 7.58 -4.27 6.23
C ALA A 155 7.31 -4.94 4.87
N SER A 156 8.06 -5.98 4.45
CA SER A 156 7.88 -6.67 3.15
C SER A 156 6.46 -7.16 2.87
N LYS A 157 5.69 -7.48 3.92
CA LYS A 157 4.25 -7.80 3.83
C LYS A 157 3.42 -6.67 3.21
N VAL A 158 3.85 -5.41 3.36
CA VAL A 158 3.27 -4.23 2.70
C VAL A 158 3.46 -4.33 1.18
N LEU A 159 4.65 -4.72 0.73
CA LEU A 159 4.97 -4.87 -0.70
C LEU A 159 4.18 -6.03 -1.33
N LEU A 160 4.14 -7.17 -0.65
CA LEU A 160 3.47 -8.38 -1.12
C LEU A 160 1.94 -8.20 -1.22
N PHE A 161 1.30 -7.69 -0.15
CA PHE A 161 -0.16 -7.46 -0.22
C PHE A 161 -0.49 -6.45 -1.30
N SER A 162 0.30 -5.39 -1.46
CA SER A 162 0.05 -4.37 -2.49
C SER A 162 0.16 -4.96 -3.89
N GLY A 163 1.16 -5.81 -4.15
CA GLY A 163 1.31 -6.49 -5.43
C GLY A 163 0.16 -7.41 -5.76
N PHE A 164 -0.23 -8.29 -4.82
CA PHE A 164 -1.39 -9.14 -5.02
C PHE A 164 -2.70 -8.35 -5.13
N SER A 165 -2.83 -7.24 -4.40
CA SER A 165 -3.99 -6.34 -4.52
C SER A 165 -4.08 -5.70 -5.90
N LEU A 166 -2.96 -5.21 -6.44
CA LEU A 166 -2.92 -4.61 -7.77
C LEU A 166 -3.20 -5.65 -8.86
N ILE A 167 -2.64 -6.86 -8.75
CA ILE A 167 -2.94 -7.96 -9.68
C ILE A 167 -4.44 -8.29 -9.62
N SER A 168 -5.02 -8.40 -8.42
CA SER A 168 -6.45 -8.62 -8.22
C SER A 168 -7.29 -7.53 -8.89
N LEU A 169 -6.96 -6.24 -8.69
CA LEU A 169 -7.66 -5.11 -9.31
C LEU A 169 -7.51 -5.10 -10.85
N ILE A 170 -6.33 -5.45 -11.38
CA ILE A 170 -6.10 -5.56 -12.83
C ILE A 170 -6.97 -6.67 -13.44
N TYR A 171 -7.04 -7.83 -12.79
CA TYR A 171 -7.92 -8.91 -13.22
C TYR A 171 -9.39 -8.53 -13.06
N PHE A 172 -9.76 -7.78 -12.03
CA PHE A 172 -11.12 -7.30 -11.87
C PHE A 172 -11.54 -6.39 -13.03
N LEU A 173 -10.68 -5.44 -13.42
CA LEU A 173 -10.90 -4.59 -14.59
C LEU A 173 -11.02 -5.42 -15.88
N ASN A 174 -10.22 -6.48 -16.03
CA ASN A 174 -10.36 -7.42 -17.15
C ASN A 174 -11.69 -8.20 -17.10
N ALA A 175 -12.15 -8.57 -15.91
CA ALA A 175 -13.41 -9.28 -15.70
C ALA A 175 -14.61 -8.41 -16.11
N LEU A 176 -14.58 -7.11 -15.77
CA LEU A 176 -15.60 -6.16 -16.20
C LEU A 176 -15.61 -5.99 -17.73
N GLN A 177 -14.43 -5.99 -18.37
CA GLN A 177 -14.33 -5.83 -19.82
C GLN A 177 -14.71 -7.08 -20.60
N LYS A 178 -14.17 -8.24 -20.23
CA LYS A 178 -14.35 -9.51 -20.95
C LYS A 178 -15.59 -10.28 -20.51
N LYS A 179 -16.13 -9.96 -19.34
CA LYS A 179 -17.29 -10.62 -18.71
C LYS A 179 -17.12 -12.13 -18.52
N ASP A 180 -15.87 -12.57 -18.34
CA ASP A 180 -15.53 -13.99 -18.18
C ASP A 180 -15.28 -14.40 -16.71
N ILE A 181 -15.54 -15.67 -16.42
CA ILE A 181 -15.39 -16.23 -15.06
C ILE A 181 -13.93 -16.39 -14.65
N LYS A 182 -13.01 -16.57 -15.61
CA LYS A 182 -11.58 -16.75 -15.36
C LYS A 182 -10.99 -15.53 -14.67
N ASN A 183 -11.29 -14.32 -15.16
CA ASN A 183 -10.79 -13.11 -14.54
C ASN A 183 -11.43 -12.84 -13.17
N TYR A 184 -12.71 -13.18 -12.97
CA TYR A 184 -13.34 -13.13 -11.63
C TYR A 184 -12.67 -14.09 -10.64
N PHE A 185 -12.39 -15.33 -11.07
CA PHE A 185 -11.66 -16.29 -10.25
C PHE A 185 -10.25 -15.79 -9.89
N LEU A 186 -9.50 -15.29 -10.87
CA LEU A 186 -8.16 -14.74 -10.64
C LEU A 186 -8.21 -13.50 -9.72
N THR A 187 -9.24 -12.67 -9.84
CA THR A 187 -9.47 -11.54 -8.92
C THR A 187 -9.59 -12.04 -7.49
N THR A 188 -10.47 -13.00 -7.23
CA THR A 188 -10.68 -13.59 -5.90
C THR A 188 -9.42 -14.29 -5.38
N LEU A 189 -8.71 -15.04 -6.22
CA LEU A 189 -7.47 -15.73 -5.85
C LEU A 189 -6.39 -14.76 -5.37
N PHE A 190 -6.14 -13.68 -6.13
CA PHE A 190 -5.13 -12.70 -5.75
C PHE A 190 -5.57 -11.81 -4.58
N PHE A 191 -6.88 -11.59 -4.42
CA PHE A 191 -7.43 -10.97 -3.21
C PHE A 191 -7.14 -11.84 -1.96
N LEU A 192 -7.37 -13.16 -2.05
CA LEU A 192 -7.06 -14.10 -0.97
C LEU A 192 -5.56 -14.09 -0.62
N LEU A 193 -4.68 -14.15 -1.62
CA LEU A 193 -3.23 -14.06 -1.40
C LEU A 193 -2.83 -12.73 -0.72
N SER A 194 -3.50 -11.63 -1.08
CA SER A 194 -3.31 -10.33 -0.43
C SER A 194 -3.71 -10.35 1.06
N CYS A 195 -4.88 -10.93 1.39
CA CYS A 195 -5.34 -11.11 2.78
C CYS A 195 -4.38 -11.97 3.61
N LEU A 196 -3.73 -12.96 2.99
CA LEU A 196 -2.72 -13.81 3.62
C LEU A 196 -1.35 -13.11 3.80
N CYS A 197 -1.17 -11.91 3.23
CA CYS A 197 0.00 -11.08 3.46
C CYS A 197 -0.25 -10.05 4.57
N LYS A 198 -1.40 -9.35 4.51
CA LYS A 198 -1.70 -8.23 5.41
C LYS A 198 -3.20 -7.95 5.53
N GLU A 199 -3.63 -7.58 6.74
CA GLU A 199 -5.01 -7.21 7.08
C GLU A 199 -5.55 -5.99 6.31
N GLN A 200 -4.68 -5.18 5.71
CA GLN A 200 -5.10 -4.04 4.90
C GLN A 200 -5.82 -4.46 3.61
N ALA A 201 -5.64 -5.69 3.14
CA ALA A 201 -6.29 -6.18 1.93
C ALA A 201 -7.82 -6.27 2.04
N LEU A 202 -8.37 -6.33 3.25
CA LEU A 202 -9.79 -6.60 3.52
C LEU A 202 -10.76 -5.57 2.94
N VAL A 203 -10.25 -4.39 2.56
CA VAL A 203 -11.04 -3.31 1.97
C VAL A 203 -11.19 -3.42 0.46
N LEU A 204 -10.50 -4.36 -0.19
CA LEU A 204 -10.59 -4.54 -1.64
C LEU A 204 -12.01 -4.78 -2.17
N PRO A 205 -12.92 -5.52 -1.49
CA PRO A 205 -14.31 -5.61 -1.93
C PRO A 205 -15.00 -4.24 -2.03
N ALA A 206 -14.68 -3.29 -1.15
CA ALA A 206 -15.21 -1.93 -1.27
C ALA A 206 -14.65 -1.18 -2.49
N VAL A 207 -13.38 -1.43 -2.86
CA VAL A 207 -12.79 -0.92 -4.11
C VAL A 207 -13.46 -1.56 -5.34
N PHE A 208 -13.78 -2.86 -5.29
CA PHE A 208 -14.50 -3.56 -6.36
C PHE A 208 -15.89 -2.99 -6.58
N VAL A 209 -16.57 -2.50 -5.54
CA VAL A 209 -17.86 -1.80 -5.66
C VAL A 209 -17.69 -0.41 -6.28
N CYS A 210 -16.62 0.32 -5.92
CA CYS A 210 -16.41 1.68 -6.41
C CYS A 210 -16.21 1.76 -7.92
N ILE A 211 -15.46 0.83 -8.52
CA ILE A 211 -15.11 0.89 -9.96
C ILE A 211 -16.38 0.83 -10.85
N PRO A 212 -17.32 -0.12 -10.67
CA PRO A 212 -18.58 -0.17 -11.42
C PRO A 212 -19.53 0.99 -11.15
N LEU A 213 -19.60 1.53 -9.92
CA LEU A 213 -20.48 2.67 -9.60
C LEU A 213 -20.18 3.90 -10.48
N PHE A 214 -18.92 4.07 -10.87
CA PHE A 214 -18.46 5.14 -11.74
C PHE A 214 -18.30 4.71 -13.21
N HIS A 215 -18.54 3.43 -13.50
CA HIS A 215 -18.54 2.87 -14.85
C HIS A 215 -19.97 2.60 -15.32
N ASN A 216 -20.46 3.42 -16.23
CA ASN A 216 -21.85 3.40 -16.71
C ASN A 216 -22.10 2.21 -17.67
N SER A 217 -22.27 1.00 -17.12
CA SER A 217 -22.59 -0.21 -17.87
C SER A 217 -24.10 -0.30 -18.10
N LYS A 218 -24.63 0.54 -19.00
CA LYS A 218 -26.08 0.62 -19.27
C LYS A 218 -26.69 -0.63 -19.93
N ASN A 219 -25.86 -1.61 -20.34
CA ASN A 219 -26.28 -2.75 -21.17
C ASN A 219 -25.98 -4.12 -20.52
N GLU A 220 -26.05 -4.24 -19.19
CA GLU A 220 -25.80 -5.52 -18.53
C GLU A 220 -27.02 -6.45 -18.57
N THR A 221 -26.80 -7.69 -18.98
CA THR A 221 -27.84 -8.73 -18.92
C THR A 221 -28.13 -9.13 -17.48
N ARG A 222 -29.31 -9.71 -17.21
CA ARG A 222 -29.65 -10.24 -15.87
C ARG A 222 -28.60 -11.24 -15.36
N GLY A 223 -28.08 -12.09 -16.24
CA GLY A 223 -27.04 -13.06 -15.90
C GLY A 223 -25.71 -12.40 -15.49
N GLU A 224 -25.33 -11.29 -16.14
CA GLU A 224 -24.12 -10.52 -15.78
C GLU A 224 -24.26 -9.86 -14.41
N LYS A 225 -25.43 -9.29 -14.11
CA LYS A 225 -25.74 -8.72 -12.79
C LYS A 225 -25.68 -9.77 -11.68
N ILE A 226 -26.22 -10.97 -11.94
CA ILE A 226 -26.14 -12.10 -10.98
C ILE A 226 -24.68 -12.51 -10.76
N LYS A 227 -23.88 -12.68 -11.83
CA LYS A 227 -22.45 -13.01 -11.71
C LYS A 227 -21.71 -11.97 -10.87
N TRP A 228 -21.96 -10.68 -11.11
CA TRP A 228 -21.34 -9.60 -10.36
C TRP A 228 -21.76 -9.60 -8.89
N PHE A 229 -23.06 -9.78 -8.61
CA PHE A 229 -23.57 -9.89 -7.24
C PHE A 229 -22.96 -11.08 -6.49
N VAL A 230 -22.93 -12.27 -7.10
CA VAL A 230 -22.33 -13.47 -6.51
C VAL A 230 -20.83 -13.25 -6.26
N PHE A 231 -20.12 -12.65 -7.20
CA PHE A 231 -18.71 -12.29 -7.04
C PHE A 231 -18.50 -11.37 -5.84
N LEU A 232 -19.29 -10.29 -5.72
CA LEU A 232 -19.18 -9.37 -4.59
C LEU A 232 -19.53 -10.04 -3.26
N LEU A 233 -20.57 -10.87 -3.23
CA LEU A 233 -20.97 -11.61 -2.03
C LEU A 233 -19.82 -12.52 -1.55
N ILE A 234 -19.24 -13.31 -2.45
CA ILE A 234 -18.11 -14.21 -2.13
C ILE A 234 -16.94 -13.41 -1.54
N ASN A 235 -16.51 -12.33 -2.21
CA ASN A 235 -15.37 -11.54 -1.78
C ASN A 235 -15.64 -10.78 -0.47
N SER A 236 -16.87 -10.33 -0.25
CA SER A 236 -17.29 -9.68 1.00
C SER A 236 -17.35 -10.66 2.16
N CYS A 237 -17.84 -11.89 1.93
CA CYS A 237 -17.80 -12.96 2.92
C CYS A 237 -16.36 -13.33 3.29
N ILE A 238 -15.46 -13.46 2.31
CA ILE A 238 -14.03 -13.69 2.56
C ILE A 238 -13.46 -12.56 3.43
N ALA A 239 -13.67 -11.29 3.05
CA ALA A 239 -13.19 -10.15 3.84
C ALA A 239 -13.72 -10.18 5.29
N LEU A 240 -15.01 -10.48 5.47
CA LEU A 240 -15.64 -10.57 6.78
C LEU A 240 -15.06 -11.71 7.62
N LEU A 241 -14.83 -12.88 7.03
CA LEU A 241 -14.23 -14.02 7.72
C LEU A 241 -12.81 -13.70 8.20
N PHE A 242 -11.98 -13.09 7.35
CA PHE A 242 -10.66 -12.64 7.74
C PHE A 242 -10.73 -11.53 8.80
N LEU A 243 -11.66 -10.57 8.67
CA LEU A 243 -11.85 -9.52 9.68
C LEU A 243 -12.16 -10.13 11.05
N ILE A 244 -13.11 -11.06 11.13
CA ILE A 244 -13.45 -11.77 12.37
C ILE A 244 -12.23 -12.53 12.90
N PHE A 245 -11.48 -13.20 12.02
CA PHE A 245 -10.25 -13.90 12.40
C PHE A 245 -9.20 -12.95 12.99
N PHE A 246 -8.90 -11.82 12.33
CA PHE A 246 -7.94 -10.83 12.84
C PHE A 246 -8.40 -10.17 14.14
N LEU A 247 -9.70 -9.90 14.30
CA LEU A 247 -10.23 -9.38 15.57
C LEU A 247 -10.04 -10.38 16.71
N LYS A 248 -10.22 -11.68 16.46
CA LYS A 248 -9.94 -12.74 17.45
C LYS A 248 -8.45 -12.86 17.75
N LEU A 249 -7.57 -12.69 16.76
CA LEU A 249 -6.12 -12.69 16.97
C LEU A 249 -5.66 -11.52 17.86
N ASN A 250 -6.29 -10.36 17.71
CA ASN A 250 -5.96 -9.15 18.47
C ASN A 250 -6.80 -9.00 19.75
N ALA A 251 -7.53 -10.04 20.17
CA ALA A 251 -8.30 -10.01 21.41
C ALA A 251 -7.37 -9.83 22.64
N PRO A 252 -7.83 -9.12 23.69
CA PRO A 252 -6.99 -8.56 24.77
C PRO A 252 -6.31 -9.56 25.73
N ASN A 253 -6.13 -10.83 25.35
CA ASN A 253 -5.36 -11.81 26.13
C ASN A 253 -3.84 -11.56 26.11
N SER A 254 -3.37 -10.49 25.47
CA SER A 254 -1.97 -10.06 25.52
C SER A 254 -1.83 -8.90 26.51
N ALA A 255 -0.93 -9.04 27.49
CA ALA A 255 -0.71 -8.15 28.63
C ALA A 255 -0.26 -6.70 28.29
N LEU A 256 -0.34 -6.28 27.02
CA LEU A 256 -0.02 -4.94 26.55
C LEU A 256 -1.34 -4.20 26.29
N ARG A 257 -1.77 -3.42 27.29
CA ARG A 257 -2.97 -2.57 27.24
C ARG A 257 -2.93 -1.69 25.99
N THR A 258 -3.93 -1.83 25.12
CA THR A 258 -4.14 -0.98 23.95
C THR A 258 -4.44 0.45 24.38
N PRO A 259 -3.59 1.44 24.02
CA PRO A 259 -3.85 2.85 24.37
C PRO A 259 -5.19 3.33 23.84
N ALA A 260 -5.63 2.84 22.67
CA ALA A 260 -6.85 3.34 22.04
C ALA A 260 -8.17 2.88 22.71
N LEU A 261 -8.16 1.84 23.56
CA LEU A 261 -9.33 1.52 24.42
C LEU A 261 -9.55 2.56 25.52
N ALA A 262 -8.51 3.30 25.90
CA ALA A 262 -8.61 4.36 26.90
C ALA A 262 -9.24 5.66 26.35
N TYR A 263 -9.29 5.85 25.03
CA TYR A 263 -9.88 7.03 24.42
C TYR A 263 -11.38 6.86 24.21
N ASN A 264 -12.14 7.90 24.55
CA ASN A 264 -13.58 7.95 24.31
C ASN A 264 -13.90 8.17 22.82
N TRP A 265 -15.17 8.05 22.43
CA TRP A 265 -15.57 8.15 21.02
C TRP A 265 -15.26 9.51 20.37
N PHE A 266 -15.35 10.61 21.14
CA PHE A 266 -15.03 11.94 20.64
C PHE A 266 -13.53 12.10 20.35
N GLU A 267 -12.69 11.63 21.27
CA GLU A 267 -11.24 11.59 21.08
C GLU A 267 -10.85 10.73 19.88
N ARG A 268 -11.49 9.57 19.70
CA ARG A 268 -11.25 8.67 18.56
C ARG A 268 -11.56 9.34 17.22
N ILE A 269 -12.66 10.09 17.11
CA ILE A 269 -12.97 10.84 15.88
C ILE A 269 -11.85 11.85 15.57
N ASN A 270 -11.35 12.55 16.59
CA ASN A 270 -10.24 13.48 16.42
C ASN A 270 -8.93 12.77 16.03
N LEU A 271 -8.65 11.57 16.57
CA LEU A 271 -7.51 10.76 16.15
C LEU A 271 -7.64 10.27 14.70
N ILE A 272 -8.84 9.85 14.27
CA ILE A 272 -9.12 9.45 12.88
C ILE A 272 -8.81 10.60 11.92
N ILE A 273 -9.32 11.80 12.22
CA ILE A 273 -9.11 12.98 11.37
C ILE A 273 -7.65 13.44 11.40
N TYR A 274 -7.00 13.38 12.57
CA TYR A 274 -5.56 13.59 12.69
C TYR A 274 -4.77 12.65 11.79
N CYS A 275 -5.08 11.34 11.80
CA CYS A 275 -4.43 10.36 10.94
C CYS A 275 -4.66 10.66 9.46
N LEU A 276 -5.90 10.97 9.07
CA LEU A 276 -6.23 11.31 7.70
C LEU A 276 -5.45 12.54 7.22
N ASN A 277 -5.38 13.57 8.05
CA ASN A 277 -4.61 14.77 7.75
C ASN A 277 -3.11 14.48 7.66
N PHE A 278 -2.57 13.73 8.61
CA PHE A 278 -1.19 13.28 8.57
C PHE A 278 -0.85 12.63 7.22
N TYR A 279 -1.70 11.72 6.74
CA TYR A 279 -1.47 11.03 5.48
C TYR A 279 -1.57 11.94 4.25
N ILE A 280 -2.51 12.88 4.20
CA ILE A 280 -2.60 13.84 3.08
C ILE A 280 -1.44 14.84 3.12
N THR A 281 -1.14 15.39 4.29
CA THR A 281 -0.07 16.38 4.47
C THR A 281 1.27 15.76 4.13
N ASN A 282 1.61 14.60 4.69
CA ASN A 282 2.90 13.94 4.43
C ASN A 282 2.99 13.37 3.01
N PHE A 283 1.87 13.17 2.31
CA PHE A 283 1.91 12.87 0.88
C PHE A 283 2.40 14.08 0.07
N PHE A 284 1.85 15.27 0.30
CA PHE A 284 2.27 16.46 -0.45
C PHE A 284 3.58 17.09 0.05
N ILE A 285 3.82 17.02 1.35
CA ILE A 285 4.96 17.63 2.05
C ILE A 285 5.62 16.56 2.92
N PRO A 286 6.37 15.60 2.33
CA PRO A 286 6.99 14.49 3.06
C PRO A 286 8.24 14.93 3.83
N VAL A 287 8.12 15.90 4.74
CA VAL A 287 9.25 16.41 5.53
C VAL A 287 9.25 15.79 6.93
N ASN A 288 10.45 15.58 7.49
CA ASN A 288 10.64 15.05 8.85
C ASN A 288 9.93 13.69 9.07
N LEU A 289 10.12 12.78 8.12
CA LEU A 289 9.58 11.42 8.20
C LEU A 289 10.29 10.63 9.31
N LYS A 290 9.50 9.92 10.13
CA LYS A 290 9.96 9.23 11.34
C LYS A 290 9.57 7.77 11.29
N LEU A 291 10.39 6.93 11.93
CA LEU A 291 10.05 5.53 12.16
C LEU A 291 8.84 5.37 13.10
N PHE A 292 8.75 6.28 14.08
CA PHE A 292 7.77 6.24 15.15
C PHE A 292 7.01 7.56 15.26
N TYR A 293 5.67 7.48 15.22
CA TYR A 293 4.80 8.64 15.39
C TYR A 293 4.00 8.49 16.69
N PRO A 294 4.27 9.33 17.71
CA PRO A 294 3.55 9.28 18.99
C PRO A 294 2.09 9.76 18.83
N PHE A 295 1.25 9.37 19.79
CA PHE A 295 -0.11 9.91 19.89
C PHE A 295 -0.06 11.42 20.18
N PRO A 296 -0.93 12.23 19.52
CA PRO A 296 -0.89 13.69 19.64
C PRO A 296 -1.37 14.22 21.00
N PHE A 297 -2.12 13.43 21.76
CA PHE A 297 -2.58 13.73 23.11
C PHE A 297 -2.80 12.42 23.88
N LYS A 298 -2.86 12.48 25.21
CA LYS A 298 -3.17 11.33 26.08
C LYS A 298 -4.69 11.18 26.26
N PRO A 299 -5.21 9.98 26.61
CA PRO A 299 -6.62 9.81 26.95
C PRO A 299 -7.05 10.76 28.08
N GLY A 300 -8.19 11.44 27.92
CA GLY A 300 -8.68 12.46 28.84
C GLY A 300 -7.89 13.77 28.82
N GLY A 301 -6.91 13.91 27.93
CA GLY A 301 -6.07 15.10 27.80
C GLY A 301 -6.70 16.19 26.92
N THR A 302 -6.04 17.34 26.88
CA THR A 302 -6.45 18.44 26.01
C THR A 302 -6.10 18.14 24.55
N ILE A 303 -7.10 18.25 23.67
CA ILE A 303 -6.91 18.05 22.23
C ILE A 303 -6.31 19.35 21.65
N PRO A 304 -5.17 19.27 20.93
CA PRO A 304 -4.56 20.45 20.32
C PRO A 304 -5.50 21.19 19.36
N ILE A 305 -5.54 22.52 19.44
CA ILE A 305 -6.49 23.34 18.66
C ILE A 305 -6.36 23.16 17.14
N ALA A 306 -5.14 22.86 16.68
CA ALA A 306 -4.86 22.57 15.27
C ALA A 306 -5.70 21.39 14.72
N ILE A 307 -6.03 20.39 15.55
CA ILE A 307 -6.84 19.24 15.13
C ILE A 307 -8.26 19.68 14.78
N TYR A 308 -8.84 20.62 15.53
CA TYR A 308 -10.16 21.16 15.23
C TYR A 308 -10.19 21.97 13.93
N ALA A 309 -9.13 22.73 13.64
CA ALA A 309 -8.99 23.44 12.37
C ALA A 309 -8.97 22.47 11.18
N TYR A 310 -8.30 21.32 11.33
CA TYR A 310 -8.29 20.27 10.31
C TYR A 310 -9.69 19.68 10.08
N ASN A 311 -10.48 19.45 11.13
CA ASN A 311 -11.85 18.93 11.01
C ASN A 311 -12.72 19.78 10.07
N ILE A 312 -12.65 21.11 10.19
CA ILE A 312 -13.42 22.05 9.37
C ILE A 312 -12.95 22.01 7.92
N VAL A 313 -11.64 22.07 7.68
CA VAL A 313 -11.06 22.05 6.32
C VAL A 313 -11.43 20.75 5.61
N PHE A 314 -11.32 19.60 6.27
CA PHE A 314 -11.65 18.30 5.71
C PHE A 314 -13.14 18.11 5.43
N MET A 315 -14.01 18.60 6.32
CA MET A 315 -15.45 18.58 6.09
C MET A 315 -15.82 19.40 4.84
N LEU A 316 -15.25 20.59 4.68
CA LEU A 316 -15.49 21.45 3.51
C LEU A 316 -14.92 20.84 2.22
N LEU A 317 -13.72 20.24 2.26
CA LEU A 317 -13.12 19.52 1.13
C LEU A 317 -13.95 18.29 0.73
N GLY A 318 -14.42 17.51 1.70
CA GLY A 318 -15.27 16.34 1.45
C GLY A 318 -16.60 16.72 0.79
N VAL A 319 -17.27 17.74 1.31
CA VAL A 319 -18.52 18.27 0.74
C VAL A 319 -18.28 18.82 -0.67
N PHE A 320 -17.21 19.60 -0.88
CA PHE A 320 -16.85 20.13 -2.19
C PHE A 320 -16.62 19.01 -3.21
N VAL A 321 -15.81 18.00 -2.85
CA VAL A 321 -15.50 16.86 -3.73
C VAL A 321 -16.75 16.06 -4.08
N ILE A 322 -17.70 15.88 -3.17
CA ILE A 322 -18.96 15.17 -3.45
C ILE A 322 -19.85 16.01 -4.37
N LEU A 323 -20.05 17.29 -4.05
CA LEU A 323 -20.98 18.15 -4.79
C LEU A 323 -20.48 18.51 -6.20
N SER A 324 -19.17 18.66 -6.40
CA SER A 324 -18.60 19.09 -7.69
C SER A 324 -18.53 17.98 -8.74
N ASN A 325 -18.67 16.71 -8.34
CA ASN A 325 -18.16 15.60 -9.15
C ASN A 325 -19.18 14.52 -9.55
N LEU A 326 -20.42 14.56 -9.07
CA LEU A 326 -21.37 13.47 -9.33
C LEU A 326 -21.96 13.43 -10.75
N LYS A 327 -21.86 14.51 -11.53
CA LYS A 327 -22.62 14.66 -12.79
C LYS A 327 -21.80 14.51 -14.08
N THR A 328 -20.48 14.42 -14.01
CA THR A 328 -19.60 14.32 -15.20
C THR A 328 -18.65 13.14 -15.10
N ILE A 329 -18.24 12.57 -16.24
CA ILE A 329 -17.24 11.48 -16.27
C ILE A 329 -15.92 11.90 -15.60
N LYS A 330 -15.56 13.19 -15.71
CA LYS A 330 -14.39 13.78 -15.06
C LYS A 330 -14.56 13.80 -13.54
N GLY A 331 -15.73 14.22 -13.07
CA GLY A 331 -16.04 14.18 -11.65
C GLY A 331 -16.06 12.76 -11.10
N SER A 332 -16.65 11.81 -11.82
CA SER A 332 -16.64 10.40 -11.44
C SER A 332 -15.22 9.83 -11.29
N PHE A 333 -14.27 10.26 -12.14
CA PHE A 333 -12.85 9.90 -11.99
C PHE A 333 -12.26 10.45 -10.69
N TYR A 334 -12.46 11.73 -10.38
CA TYR A 334 -11.90 12.34 -9.18
C TYR A 334 -12.52 11.76 -7.90
N LEU A 335 -13.82 11.49 -7.92
CA LEU A 335 -14.51 10.82 -6.83
C LEU A 335 -13.99 9.39 -6.66
N PHE A 336 -13.78 8.64 -7.75
CA PHE A 336 -13.12 7.33 -7.69
C PHE A 336 -11.73 7.41 -7.05
N CYS A 337 -10.89 8.37 -7.45
CA CYS A 337 -9.54 8.53 -6.90
C CYS A 337 -9.56 8.83 -5.40
N THR A 338 -10.46 9.72 -4.96
CA THR A 338 -10.67 10.04 -3.54
C THR A 338 -11.17 8.84 -2.76
N LEU A 339 -12.18 8.12 -3.26
CA LEU A 339 -12.70 6.93 -2.61
C LEU A 339 -11.66 5.82 -2.55
N PHE A 340 -10.86 5.64 -3.60
CA PHE A 340 -9.75 4.68 -3.59
C PHE A 340 -8.78 5.00 -2.45
N PHE A 341 -8.39 6.26 -2.27
CA PHE A 341 -7.54 6.68 -1.16
C PHE A 341 -8.21 6.40 0.20
N ILE A 342 -9.45 6.88 0.40
CA ILE A 342 -10.18 6.73 1.67
C ILE A 342 -10.37 5.26 2.04
N ILE A 343 -10.80 4.42 1.09
CA ILE A 343 -11.04 2.99 1.31
C ILE A 343 -9.74 2.27 1.69
N ASN A 344 -8.62 2.57 1.03
CA ASN A 344 -7.36 1.89 1.35
C ASN A 344 -6.74 2.38 2.67
N VAL A 345 -6.97 3.64 3.07
CA VAL A 345 -6.42 4.18 4.32
C VAL A 345 -7.28 3.84 5.55
N ILE A 346 -8.58 3.52 5.37
CA ILE A 346 -9.54 3.34 6.48
C ILE A 346 -9.08 2.31 7.54
N VAL A 347 -8.40 1.24 7.12
CA VAL A 347 -7.91 0.18 8.03
C VAL A 347 -6.87 0.71 9.02
N VAL A 348 -6.15 1.78 8.67
CA VAL A 348 -5.06 2.35 9.46
C VAL A 348 -5.42 3.67 10.16
N LEU A 349 -6.68 4.13 10.04
CA LEU A 349 -7.16 5.35 10.70
C LEU A 349 -7.51 5.16 12.19
N GLN A 350 -7.10 4.05 12.82
CA GLN A 350 -7.39 3.74 14.23
C GLN A 350 -8.90 3.61 14.56
N ILE A 351 -9.74 3.34 13.56
CA ILE A 351 -11.17 3.03 13.78
C ILE A 351 -11.31 1.80 14.68
N PHE A 352 -10.49 0.80 14.42
CA PHE A 352 -10.24 -0.32 15.31
C PHE A 352 -8.84 -0.15 15.89
N SER A 353 -8.76 -0.01 17.21
CA SER A 353 -7.48 0.11 17.93
C SER A 353 -6.58 -1.08 17.62
N MET A 354 -5.51 -0.87 16.86
CA MET A 354 -4.46 -1.88 16.75
C MET A 354 -3.53 -1.75 17.96
N ASN A 355 -3.02 -2.87 18.48
CA ASN A 355 -2.03 -2.84 19.55
C ASN A 355 -0.67 -2.42 18.98
N ARG A 356 -0.51 -1.12 18.74
CA ARG A 356 0.69 -0.52 18.16
C ARG A 356 1.07 0.70 18.97
N GLU A 357 2.37 0.85 19.20
CA GLU A 357 2.90 1.98 19.93
C GLU A 357 2.79 3.30 19.13
N SER A 358 2.84 3.23 17.79
CA SER A 358 2.63 4.39 16.91
C SER A 358 1.19 4.53 16.44
N ILE A 359 0.72 5.78 16.37
CA ILE A 359 -0.59 6.13 15.82
C ILE A 359 -0.65 6.02 14.30
N THR A 360 0.40 6.47 13.61
CA THR A 360 0.53 6.44 12.13
C THR A 360 1.89 5.91 11.72
N ALA A 361 2.07 5.62 10.43
CA ALA A 361 3.36 5.27 9.85
C ALA A 361 3.38 5.51 8.34
N ASP A 362 4.56 5.76 7.78
CA ASP A 362 4.69 6.13 6.36
C ASP A 362 4.30 4.96 5.45
N ARG A 363 4.73 3.75 5.82
CA ARG A 363 4.41 2.49 5.12
C ARG A 363 2.93 2.23 4.88
N TYR A 364 2.02 2.88 5.61
CA TYR A 364 0.59 2.70 5.38
C TYR A 364 0.05 3.49 4.17
N LEU A 365 0.79 4.46 3.64
CA LEU A 365 0.43 5.18 2.42
C LEU A 365 0.80 4.45 1.13
N TYR A 366 1.51 3.32 1.21
CA TYR A 366 2.04 2.65 0.04
C TYR A 366 0.96 2.32 -1.02
N MET A 367 -0.15 1.70 -0.62
CA MET A 367 -1.30 1.44 -1.50
C MET A 367 -2.23 2.67 -1.67
N PRO A 368 -2.65 3.39 -0.60
CA PRO A 368 -3.53 4.56 -0.73
C PRO A 368 -3.01 5.68 -1.64
N SER A 369 -1.69 5.90 -1.66
CA SER A 369 -1.04 6.98 -2.43
C SER A 369 -1.31 6.90 -3.93
N ILE A 370 -1.64 5.73 -4.47
CA ILE A 370 -2.02 5.56 -5.88
C ILE A 370 -3.26 6.40 -6.19
N GLY A 371 -4.26 6.43 -5.30
CA GLY A 371 -5.47 7.24 -5.47
C GLY A 371 -5.17 8.73 -5.48
N LEU A 372 -4.32 9.20 -4.57
CA LEU A 372 -3.90 10.59 -4.52
C LEU A 372 -3.08 10.99 -5.76
N LEU A 373 -2.18 10.14 -6.25
CA LEU A 373 -1.42 10.42 -7.46
C LEU A 373 -2.31 10.46 -8.71
N LEU A 374 -3.25 9.53 -8.85
CA LEU A 374 -4.23 9.56 -9.95
C LEU A 374 -5.01 10.89 -9.95
N LEU A 375 -5.47 11.32 -8.76
CA LEU A 375 -6.17 12.60 -8.57
C LEU A 375 -5.28 13.79 -8.94
N SER A 376 -4.11 13.91 -8.33
CA SER A 376 -3.22 15.06 -8.47
C SER A 376 -2.67 15.18 -9.89
N VAL A 377 -2.18 14.09 -10.49
CA VAL A 377 -1.71 14.11 -11.89
C VAL A 377 -2.86 14.45 -12.83
N GLY A 378 -4.05 13.92 -12.58
CA GLY A 378 -5.24 14.22 -13.38
C GLY A 378 -5.62 15.71 -13.33
N LEU A 379 -5.59 16.33 -12.15
CA LEU A 379 -5.87 17.75 -11.98
C LEU A 379 -4.79 18.63 -12.64
N VAL A 380 -3.51 18.29 -12.45
CA VAL A 380 -2.39 19.06 -13.01
C VAL A 380 -2.41 19.03 -14.54
N LEU A 381 -2.58 17.86 -15.17
CA LEU A 381 -2.62 17.78 -16.63
C LEU A 381 -3.82 18.52 -17.23
N GLU A 382 -4.98 18.49 -16.56
CA GLU A 382 -6.15 19.27 -16.98
C GLU A 382 -5.92 20.78 -16.86
N PHE A 383 -5.31 21.22 -15.76
CA PHE A 383 -4.89 22.61 -15.59
C PHE A 383 -3.94 23.04 -16.71
N LEU A 384 -2.87 22.28 -16.97
CA LEU A 384 -1.85 22.62 -17.97
C LEU A 384 -2.39 22.71 -19.41
N ARG A 385 -3.52 22.06 -19.70
CA ARG A 385 -4.14 22.08 -21.03
C ARG A 385 -4.72 23.44 -21.40
N THR A 386 -5.20 24.21 -20.43
CA THR A 386 -5.88 25.49 -20.67
C THR A 386 -4.95 26.71 -20.48
N GLN A 387 -3.72 26.48 -20.00
CA GLN A 387 -2.78 27.56 -19.70
C GLN A 387 -1.93 28.00 -20.90
N LYS A 388 -1.47 29.25 -20.85
CA LYS A 388 -0.49 29.80 -21.80
C LYS A 388 0.81 29.00 -21.75
N LYS A 389 1.55 28.96 -22.88
CA LYS A 389 2.83 28.23 -23.00
C LYS A 389 3.80 28.55 -21.86
N VAL A 390 3.96 29.82 -21.47
CA VAL A 390 4.88 30.22 -20.39
C VAL A 390 4.51 29.55 -19.06
N ILE A 391 3.25 29.65 -18.62
CA ILE A 391 2.75 29.03 -17.39
C ILE A 391 2.95 27.52 -17.44
N LYS A 392 2.67 26.89 -18.59
CA LYS A 392 2.88 25.45 -18.78
C LYS A 392 4.33 25.04 -18.55
N HIS A 393 5.31 25.75 -19.13
CA HIS A 393 6.73 25.43 -18.94
C HIS A 393 7.19 25.66 -17.49
N ILE A 394 6.72 26.73 -16.84
CA ILE A 394 7.01 27.01 -15.42
C ILE A 394 6.48 25.88 -14.54
N SER A 395 5.23 25.47 -14.74
CA SER A 395 4.63 24.38 -13.96
C SER A 395 5.31 23.03 -14.19
N ILE A 396 5.72 22.73 -15.43
CA ILE A 396 6.52 21.53 -15.73
C ILE A 396 7.87 21.59 -15.01
N GLY A 397 8.57 22.73 -15.09
CA GLY A 397 9.84 22.92 -14.40
C GLY A 397 9.71 22.73 -12.87
N LEU A 398 8.67 23.31 -12.27
CA LEU A 398 8.38 23.13 -10.85
C LEU A 398 8.10 21.66 -10.49
N ALA A 399 7.29 20.96 -11.29
CA ALA A 399 7.00 19.54 -11.10
C ALA A 399 8.27 18.68 -11.20
N THR A 400 9.17 18.99 -12.14
CA THR A 400 10.48 18.34 -12.26
C THR A 400 11.36 18.61 -11.04
N CYS A 401 11.40 19.85 -10.54
CA CYS A 401 12.13 20.18 -9.31
C CYS A 401 11.60 19.41 -8.09
N ILE A 402 10.28 19.31 -7.94
CA ILE A 402 9.65 18.55 -6.86
C ILE A 402 10.00 17.05 -6.97
N ALA A 403 9.89 16.47 -8.16
CA ALA A 403 10.26 15.08 -8.39
C ALA A 403 11.74 14.81 -8.09
N PHE A 404 12.63 15.73 -8.49
CA PHE A 404 14.05 15.65 -8.19
C PHE A 404 14.33 15.76 -6.68
N PHE A 405 13.64 16.68 -5.99
CA PHE A 405 13.71 16.80 -4.54
C PHE A 405 13.26 15.51 -3.85
N PHE A 406 12.11 14.93 -4.25
CA PHE A 406 11.62 13.66 -3.71
C PHE A 406 12.61 12.54 -3.95
N MET A 407 13.20 12.43 -5.15
CA MET A 407 14.20 11.41 -5.46
C MET A 407 15.45 11.54 -4.56
N LEU A 408 15.98 12.75 -4.37
CA LEU A 408 17.12 13.00 -3.48
C LEU A 408 16.79 12.73 -2.02
N TYR A 409 15.62 13.19 -1.57
CA TYR A 409 15.17 13.03 -0.20
C TYR A 409 14.92 11.55 0.13
N SER A 410 14.28 10.80 -0.77
CA SER A 410 14.10 9.34 -0.67
C SER A 410 15.44 8.63 -0.52
N SER A 411 16.43 8.97 -1.36
CA SER A 411 17.78 8.39 -1.25
C SER A 411 18.47 8.76 0.08
N ASN A 412 18.23 9.97 0.60
CA ASN A 412 18.78 10.40 1.88
C ASN A 412 18.11 9.70 3.08
N LEU A 413 16.81 9.40 3.02
CA LEU A 413 16.10 8.67 4.07
C LEU A 413 16.76 7.31 4.33
N ILE A 414 17.19 6.61 3.28
CA ILE A 414 17.90 5.32 3.40
C ILE A 414 19.15 5.43 4.27
N LYS A 415 19.89 6.53 4.18
CA LYS A 415 21.07 6.75 5.04
C LYS A 415 20.69 6.85 6.52
N GLY A 416 19.53 7.42 6.82
CA GLY A 416 19.00 7.50 8.19
C GLY A 416 18.73 6.13 8.80
N TRP A 417 18.33 5.15 7.97
CA TRP A 417 18.04 3.78 8.41
C TRP A 417 19.27 2.99 8.84
N LYS A 418 20.47 3.37 8.42
CA LYS A 418 21.73 2.77 8.90
C LYS A 418 21.89 2.81 10.42
N ARG A 419 21.26 3.80 11.07
CA ARG A 419 21.27 3.94 12.55
C ARG A 419 20.54 2.79 13.25
N LEU A 420 19.69 2.05 12.54
CA LEU A 420 18.92 0.93 13.06
C LEU A 420 19.64 -0.41 12.87
N ASN A 421 20.77 -0.45 12.16
CA ASN A 421 21.51 -1.68 11.89
C ASN A 421 21.84 -2.43 13.21
N ILE A 422 21.51 -3.72 13.24
CA ILE A 422 21.96 -4.64 14.28
C ILE A 422 23.47 -4.82 14.11
N ASN A 423 24.22 -4.76 15.22
CA ASN A 423 25.61 -5.21 15.19
C ASN A 423 25.58 -6.75 15.28
N GLU A 424 25.99 -7.43 14.21
CA GLU A 424 25.81 -8.87 14.00
C GLU A 424 26.38 -9.72 15.16
N GLU A 425 27.49 -9.28 15.78
CA GLU A 425 28.10 -9.95 16.93
C GLU A 425 27.21 -9.94 18.19
N VAL A 426 26.47 -8.86 18.40
CA VAL A 426 25.58 -8.70 19.57
C VAL A 426 24.33 -9.57 19.41
N TYR A 427 23.84 -9.73 18.18
CA TYR A 427 22.66 -10.53 17.89
C TYR A 427 22.96 -12.04 17.86
N LYS A 428 24.11 -12.45 17.31
CA LYS A 428 24.59 -13.85 17.39
C LYS A 428 24.79 -14.28 18.86
N LYS A 429 25.34 -13.40 19.72
CA LYS A 429 25.43 -13.62 21.17
C LYS A 429 24.05 -13.70 21.84
N GLY A 430 23.09 -12.86 21.43
CA GLY A 430 21.72 -12.88 21.94
C GLY A 430 20.93 -14.14 21.58
N LEU A 431 21.08 -14.64 20.35
CA LEU A 431 20.47 -15.90 19.90
C LEU A 431 21.07 -17.14 20.58
N GLN A 432 22.38 -17.15 20.83
CA GLN A 432 23.03 -18.21 21.62
C GLN A 432 22.53 -18.22 23.07
N LYS A 433 22.43 -17.03 23.70
CA LYS A 433 21.93 -16.89 25.07
C LYS A 433 20.47 -17.34 25.23
N ASN A 434 19.59 -16.99 24.28
CA ASN A 434 18.20 -17.48 24.29
C ASN A 434 18.08 -19.00 24.04
N LYS A 435 19.02 -19.62 23.30
CA LYS A 435 19.08 -21.08 23.15
C LYS A 435 19.59 -21.76 24.42
N GLU A 436 20.48 -21.12 25.18
CA GLU A 436 20.97 -21.60 26.48
C GLU A 436 19.91 -21.45 27.58
N ASP A 437 19.23 -20.30 27.65
CA ASP A 437 18.16 -20.03 28.63
C ASP A 437 16.91 -20.90 28.42
N ASN A 438 16.65 -21.35 27.18
CA ASN A 438 15.59 -22.32 26.87
C ASN A 438 16.03 -23.77 27.12
N LYS A 439 17.34 -24.05 27.13
CA LYS A 439 17.89 -25.36 27.53
C LYS A 439 18.02 -25.51 29.04
N SER A 440 18.12 -24.41 29.80
CA SER A 440 18.18 -24.43 31.26
C SER A 440 16.80 -24.43 31.94
N LYS A 441 15.71 -24.39 31.16
CA LYS A 441 14.31 -24.44 31.62
C LYS A 441 13.60 -25.77 31.30
N HIS A 442 14.33 -26.72 30.73
CA HIS A 442 13.99 -28.14 30.65
C HIS A 442 15.03 -28.93 31.42
#